data_AF-A0AAU9FWY2-F1
#
_entry.id   AF-A0AAU9FWY2-F1
#
_cell.length_a   1.000
_cell.length_b   1.000
_cell.length_c   1.000
_cell.angle_alpha   90.00
_cell.angle_beta   90.00
_cell.angle_gamma   90.00
#
_symmetry.space_group_name_H-M   'P 1'
#
loop_
_entity.id
_entity.type
_entity.pdbx_description
1 polymer ?
#
loop_
_entity_poly.entity_id
_entity_poly.type
_entity_poly.pdbx_seq_one_letter_code
_entity_poly.pdbx_strand_id
1 'polypeptide(L)'
;MSEQANQCRKRTHGFPVVGGTSAKRSRVQLMEAATELMDMPPEILERIFSWVESPQSLIIALQGVQGMQGTNQYTEYMMHRHRCFVYAHRLQRREGPRGPKIRAALMVLQAATDYFYQCGYESHFVCNLASFHARMSESTSSTICIHLRKFICEFLLSVEKPLGSHGGSALADSKMGAQQRRLLLMLTLINLLRQFRSFTIISSAMGLMHWHLKLEVQSIFLRVGFQRVRLRSLEHHIHNLGLIAEMLLHDQLNDPFYSFKTVDKFTYGYGLNVCKKLTSSMVFNFSFLAPQSTLLLLQKAVDGEFDPSHVARMTPISAFNVRLVMTSRSKTKSQAFFTTDTISLQLAA
;
A
#
# COMPACT_ATOMS: atom_id res chain seq x y z
N MET A 1 83.50 -47.43 37.21
CA MET A 1 84.08 -48.78 37.07
C MET A 1 83.00 -49.73 36.59
N SER A 2 83.35 -50.58 35.61
CA SER A 2 82.66 -51.76 35.07
C SER A 2 81.25 -51.59 34.50
N GLU A 3 81.06 -51.68 33.17
CA GLU A 3 81.15 -52.87 32.27
C GLU A 3 79.74 -53.43 32.03
N GLN A 4 79.21 -53.29 30.80
CA GLN A 4 79.08 -54.35 29.78
C GLN A 4 77.90 -55.31 30.09
N ALA A 5 77.09 -55.81 29.17
CA ALA A 5 77.22 -55.90 27.72
C ALA A 5 75.88 -56.36 27.10
N ASN A 6 75.80 -56.17 25.79
CA ASN A 6 75.20 -57.04 24.78
C ASN A 6 73.69 -57.35 24.82
N GLN A 7 72.98 -56.77 23.84
CA GLN A 7 72.16 -57.62 22.98
C GLN A 7 72.22 -57.18 21.52
N CYS A 8 72.52 -58.16 20.67
CA CYS A 8 72.87 -58.02 19.28
C CYS A 8 71.66 -58.32 18.39
N ARG A 9 71.39 -57.41 17.45
CA ARG A 9 70.87 -57.59 16.07
C ARG A 9 69.81 -58.67 15.80
N LYS A 10 68.73 -58.25 15.13
CA LYS A 10 68.55 -58.47 13.67
C LYS A 10 67.51 -57.51 13.06
N ARG A 11 67.88 -56.95 11.91
CA ARG A 11 67.08 -56.14 10.97
C ARG A 11 66.02 -57.07 10.31
N THR A 12 64.91 -56.64 9.70
CA THR A 12 64.84 -55.77 8.50
C THR A 12 63.37 -55.46 8.11
N HIS A 13 63.18 -54.27 7.52
CA HIS A 13 62.18 -53.83 6.51
C HIS A 13 60.73 -53.49 6.90
N GLY A 14 60.40 -52.20 6.71
CA GLY A 14 59.05 -51.66 6.50
C GLY A 14 58.85 -50.23 7.04
N PHE A 15 59.16 -49.18 6.25
CA PHE A 15 58.67 -47.80 6.47
C PHE A 15 57.42 -47.56 5.61
N PRO A 16 56.65 -46.47 5.79
CA PRO A 16 56.24 -45.74 7.01
C PRO A 16 54.68 -45.72 7.09
N VAL A 17 54.02 -45.12 8.08
CA VAL A 17 53.47 -43.76 8.00
C VAL A 17 53.04 -43.34 9.41
N VAL A 18 53.43 -42.12 9.72
CA VAL A 18 53.30 -41.36 10.96
C VAL A 18 51.87 -41.36 11.50
N GLY A 19 51.72 -41.87 12.73
CA GLY A 19 50.55 -41.69 13.56
C GLY A 19 50.41 -40.22 13.98
N GLY A 20 49.42 -39.55 13.40
CA GLY A 20 48.96 -38.24 13.85
C GLY A 20 48.20 -38.35 15.17
N THR A 21 48.55 -37.45 16.08
CA THR A 21 48.01 -37.25 17.42
C THR A 21 46.48 -37.23 17.46
N SER A 22 45.93 -37.97 18.43
CA SER A 22 44.52 -38.04 18.75
C SER A 22 44.00 -36.71 19.32
N ALA A 23 43.55 -35.80 18.46
CA ALA A 23 42.62 -34.77 18.88
C ALA A 23 41.26 -35.47 19.15
N LYS A 24 40.92 -35.63 20.42
CA LYS A 24 39.56 -36.02 20.84
C LYS A 24 38.59 -34.95 20.32
N ARG A 25 38.03 -35.16 19.12
CA ARG A 25 36.83 -34.47 18.67
C ARG A 25 35.73 -34.88 19.64
N SER A 26 35.44 -33.99 20.59
CA SER A 26 34.19 -34.04 21.33
C SER A 26 33.08 -33.96 20.27
N ARG A 27 32.45 -35.09 20.00
CA ARG A 27 31.28 -35.17 19.15
C ARG A 27 30.15 -34.57 19.97
N VAL A 28 30.06 -33.24 19.98
CA VAL A 28 28.86 -32.54 20.39
C VAL A 28 27.77 -33.14 19.53
N GLN A 29 26.92 -33.96 20.14
CA GLN A 29 25.64 -34.29 19.58
C GLN A 29 24.90 -32.96 19.51
N LEU A 30 25.01 -32.27 18.37
CA LEU A 30 23.97 -31.33 17.96
C LEU A 30 22.71 -32.19 17.90
N MET A 31 21.89 -32.13 18.95
CA MET A 31 20.47 -32.29 18.73
C MET A 31 20.16 -31.35 17.57
N GLU A 32 19.69 -31.90 16.46
CA GLU A 32 18.98 -31.12 15.45
C GLU A 32 17.69 -30.62 16.13
N ALA A 33 17.83 -29.60 16.97
CA ALA A 33 16.73 -28.67 17.15
C ALA A 33 16.62 -28.00 15.78
N ALA A 34 15.57 -28.30 15.04
CA ALA A 34 15.18 -27.46 13.93
C ALA A 34 15.00 -26.07 14.54
N THR A 35 15.98 -25.19 14.39
CA THR A 35 15.87 -23.81 14.85
C THR A 35 14.75 -23.22 14.02
N GLU A 36 13.58 -23.00 14.63
CA GLU A 36 12.49 -22.39 13.90
C GLU A 36 12.96 -21.02 13.43
N LEU A 37 12.51 -20.59 12.24
CA LEU A 37 13.03 -19.36 11.62
C LEU A 37 13.03 -18.16 12.60
N MET A 38 12.04 -18.10 13.50
CA MET A 38 11.81 -16.99 14.44
C MET A 38 12.53 -17.13 15.77
N ASP A 39 13.18 -18.26 16.03
CA ASP A 39 14.08 -18.42 17.17
C ASP A 39 15.45 -17.78 16.89
N MET A 40 15.68 -17.33 15.65
CA MET A 40 16.89 -16.63 15.29
C MET A 40 16.91 -15.20 15.84
N PRO A 41 18.10 -14.70 16.20
CA PRO A 41 18.28 -13.30 16.54
C PRO A 41 17.68 -12.37 15.47
N PRO A 42 17.08 -11.23 15.87
CA PRO A 42 16.46 -10.28 14.95
C PRO A 42 17.36 -9.92 13.77
N GLU A 43 18.67 -9.72 14.01
CA GLU A 43 19.64 -9.33 12.98
C GLU A 43 19.79 -10.39 11.87
N ILE A 44 19.61 -11.67 12.22
CA ILE A 44 19.66 -12.79 11.26
C ILE A 44 18.33 -12.86 10.49
N LEU A 45 17.20 -12.67 11.16
CA LEU A 45 15.89 -12.57 10.54
C LEU A 45 15.83 -11.43 9.53
N GLU A 46 16.32 -10.24 9.89
CA GLU A 46 16.40 -9.09 9.00
C GLU A 46 17.22 -9.40 7.75
N ARG A 47 18.36 -10.10 7.93
CA ARG A 47 19.21 -10.52 6.82
C ARG A 47 18.48 -11.50 5.92
N ILE A 48 17.79 -12.49 6.47
CA ILE A 48 17.01 -13.47 5.68
C ILE A 48 15.89 -12.78 4.92
N PHE A 49 15.08 -11.95 5.60
CA PHE A 49 14.00 -11.19 4.99
C PHE A 49 14.48 -10.26 3.87
N SER A 50 15.69 -9.73 3.96
CA SER A 50 16.27 -8.90 2.91
C SER A 50 16.69 -9.67 1.65
N TRP A 51 16.82 -11.00 1.72
CA TRP A 51 17.24 -11.87 0.59
C TRP A 51 16.05 -12.51 -0.15
N VAL A 52 14.83 -12.36 0.37
CA VAL A 52 13.66 -12.98 -0.25
C VAL A 52 13.18 -12.16 -1.45
N GLU A 53 13.22 -12.79 -2.63
CA GLU A 53 12.79 -12.19 -3.90
C GLU A 53 11.27 -11.91 -3.96
N SER A 54 10.46 -12.74 -3.30
CA SER A 54 9.00 -12.62 -3.25
C SER A 54 8.48 -12.45 -1.81
N PRO A 55 8.21 -11.21 -1.38
CA PRO A 55 7.62 -10.91 -0.07
C PRO A 55 6.28 -11.63 0.17
N GLN A 56 5.47 -11.81 -0.89
CA GLN A 56 4.18 -12.48 -0.80
C GLN A 56 4.34 -13.97 -0.50
N SER A 57 5.28 -14.65 -1.17
CA SER A 57 5.59 -16.07 -0.92
C SER A 57 6.14 -16.27 0.49
N LEU A 58 6.96 -15.33 0.98
CA LEU A 58 7.45 -15.34 2.35
C LEU A 58 6.32 -15.19 3.37
N ILE A 59 5.40 -14.24 3.18
CA ILE A 59 4.26 -14.06 4.09
C ILE A 59 3.39 -15.32 4.11
N ILE A 60 3.08 -15.90 2.95
CA ILE A 60 2.30 -17.15 2.87
C ILE A 60 3.03 -18.30 3.56
N ALA A 61 4.35 -18.43 3.38
CA ALA A 61 5.15 -19.44 4.06
C ALA A 61 5.17 -19.23 5.58
N LEU A 62 5.34 -18.00 6.06
CA LEU A 62 5.31 -17.65 7.47
C LEU A 62 3.93 -17.94 8.09
N GLN A 63 2.84 -17.68 7.36
CA GLN A 63 1.48 -18.06 7.77
C GLN A 63 1.33 -19.58 7.89
N GLY A 64 1.87 -20.34 6.94
CA GLY A 64 1.75 -21.80 6.92
C GLY A 64 2.59 -22.52 7.97
N VAL A 65 3.78 -21.99 8.28
CA VAL A 65 4.75 -22.65 9.19
C VAL A 65 4.59 -22.19 10.63
N GLN A 66 4.30 -20.90 10.88
CA GLN A 66 4.31 -20.29 12.22
C GLN A 66 3.04 -19.51 12.54
N GLY A 67 2.00 -19.66 11.71
CA GLY A 67 0.73 -18.99 11.88
C GLY A 67 0.86 -17.46 11.90
N MET A 68 0.06 -16.82 12.75
CA MET A 68 -0.04 -15.36 12.81
C MET A 68 1.24 -14.70 13.37
N GLN A 69 2.00 -15.41 14.21
CA GLN A 69 3.18 -14.88 14.89
C GLN A 69 4.34 -14.60 13.93
N GLY A 70 4.60 -15.51 12.98
CA GLY A 70 5.61 -15.30 11.94
C GLY A 70 5.31 -14.10 11.03
N THR A 71 4.03 -13.92 10.70
CA THR A 71 3.57 -12.78 9.88
C THR A 71 3.72 -11.45 10.60
N ASN A 72 3.46 -11.42 11.92
CA ASN A 72 3.55 -10.20 12.73
C ASN A 72 4.98 -9.67 12.79
N GLN A 73 5.98 -10.52 13.04
CA GLN A 73 7.38 -10.09 13.13
C GLN A 73 7.91 -9.55 11.78
N TYR A 74 7.59 -10.19 10.66
CA TYR A 74 7.94 -9.66 9.34
C TYR A 74 7.27 -8.30 9.08
N THR A 75 5.99 -8.18 9.44
CA THR A 75 5.24 -6.93 9.32
C THR A 75 5.86 -5.82 10.15
N GLU A 76 6.24 -6.10 11.39
CA GLU A 76 6.94 -5.15 12.27
C GLU A 76 8.28 -4.70 11.69
N TYR A 77 9.10 -5.63 11.21
CA TYR A 77 10.37 -5.32 10.54
C TYR A 77 10.18 -4.39 9.35
N MET A 78 9.25 -4.73 8.45
CA MET A 78 8.99 -3.93 7.24
C MET A 78 8.41 -2.55 7.58
N MET A 79 7.54 -2.46 8.59
CA MET A 79 7.02 -1.19 9.08
C MET A 79 8.12 -0.33 9.72
N HIS A 80 9.03 -0.93 10.50
CA HIS A 80 10.20 -0.23 11.03
C HIS A 80 11.06 0.34 9.89
N ARG A 81 11.39 -0.48 8.89
CA ARG A 81 12.15 -0.03 7.71
C ARG A 81 11.45 1.10 6.97
N HIS A 82 10.12 1.05 6.86
CA HIS A 82 9.35 2.14 6.27
C HIS A 82 9.41 3.43 7.07
N ARG A 83 9.29 3.36 8.39
CA ARG A 83 9.44 4.53 9.28
C ARG A 83 10.83 5.16 9.12
N CYS A 84 11.89 4.34 9.05
CA CYS A 84 13.24 4.80 8.78
C CYS A 84 13.37 5.45 7.39
N PHE A 85 12.75 4.86 6.36
CA PHE A 85 12.72 5.44 5.01
C PHE A 85 12.01 6.81 4.98
N VAL A 86 10.86 6.93 5.64
CA VAL A 86 10.12 8.19 5.78
C VAL A 86 10.96 9.22 6.54
N TYR A 87 11.58 8.82 7.65
CA TYR A 87 12.45 9.68 8.43
C TYR A 87 13.62 10.24 7.61
N ALA A 88 14.27 9.39 6.82
CA ALA A 88 15.38 9.80 5.95
C ALA A 88 14.96 10.84 4.89
N HIS A 89 13.69 10.87 4.51
CA HIS A 89 13.15 11.80 3.50
C HIS A 89 12.34 12.98 4.09
N ARG A 90 12.44 13.19 5.42
CA ARG A 90 11.97 14.44 6.03
C ARG A 90 12.77 15.62 5.49
N LEU A 91 12.17 16.81 5.54
CA LEU A 91 12.73 18.05 4.98
C LEU A 91 14.21 18.22 5.38
N GLN A 92 15.11 18.09 4.40
CA GLN A 92 16.53 18.31 4.57
C GLN A 92 16.92 19.70 4.09
N ARG A 93 17.93 20.32 4.72
CA ARG A 93 18.41 21.67 4.37
C ARG A 93 19.05 21.76 2.98
N ARG A 94 19.48 20.63 2.39
CA ARG A 94 20.10 20.55 1.07
C ARG A 94 19.54 19.35 0.32
N GLU A 95 18.39 19.52 -0.33
CA GLU A 95 17.78 18.47 -1.13
C GLU A 95 18.09 18.66 -2.60
N GLY A 96 18.45 17.57 -3.28
CA GLY A 96 18.42 17.52 -4.74
C GLY A 96 16.96 17.58 -5.25
N PRO A 97 16.76 17.76 -6.58
CA PRO A 97 15.43 17.93 -7.19
C PRO A 97 14.48 16.74 -6.99
N ARG A 98 15.00 15.60 -6.52
CA ARG A 98 14.24 14.37 -6.25
C ARG A 98 13.61 14.34 -4.85
N GLY A 99 14.26 14.96 -3.86
CA GLY A 99 13.84 14.93 -2.45
C GLY A 99 12.38 15.37 -2.25
N PRO A 100 11.98 16.54 -2.80
CA PRO A 100 10.60 17.01 -2.71
C PRO A 100 9.57 16.04 -3.28
N LYS A 101 9.89 15.37 -4.39
CA LYS A 101 8.98 14.40 -5.03
C LYS A 101 8.82 13.13 -4.21
N ILE A 102 9.90 12.59 -3.64
CA ILE A 102 9.81 11.42 -2.76
C ILE A 102 8.99 11.77 -1.53
N ARG A 103 9.24 12.92 -0.90
CA ARG A 103 8.47 13.37 0.26
C ARG A 103 6.99 13.53 -0.06
N ALA A 104 6.65 14.20 -1.17
CA ALA A 104 5.26 14.33 -1.60
C ALA A 104 4.63 12.95 -1.88
N ALA A 105 5.36 12.02 -2.51
CA ALA A 105 4.89 10.66 -2.73
C ALA A 105 4.63 9.90 -1.43
N LEU A 106 5.48 10.07 -0.43
CA LEU A 106 5.27 9.48 0.90
C LEU A 106 4.07 10.10 1.63
N MET A 107 3.84 11.41 1.51
CA MET A 107 2.66 12.07 2.07
C MET A 107 1.36 11.58 1.41
N VAL A 108 1.36 11.45 0.07
CA VAL A 108 0.22 10.89 -0.67
C VAL A 108 0.00 9.42 -0.32
N LEU A 109 1.08 8.64 -0.22
CA LEU A 109 1.02 7.24 0.19
C LEU A 109 0.34 7.11 1.56
N GLN A 110 0.83 7.88 2.54
CA GLN A 110 0.27 7.93 3.88
C GLN A 110 -1.24 8.26 3.83
N ALA A 111 -1.61 9.33 3.12
CA ALA A 111 -3.02 9.72 2.97
C ALA A 111 -3.89 8.63 2.32
N ALA A 112 -3.31 7.80 1.45
CA ALA A 112 -4.00 6.70 0.79
C ALA A 112 -4.17 5.45 1.67
N THR A 113 -3.26 5.22 2.62
CA THR A 113 -3.17 3.94 3.37
C THR A 113 -3.48 4.02 4.85
N ASP A 114 -3.47 5.21 5.47
CA ASP A 114 -3.60 5.36 6.93
C ASP A 114 -4.85 4.69 7.53
N TYR A 115 -6.00 4.78 6.88
CA TYR A 115 -7.22 4.12 7.38
C TYR A 115 -7.13 2.59 7.38
N PHE A 116 -6.47 2.03 6.38
CA PHE A 116 -6.29 0.58 6.27
C PHE A 116 -5.28 0.08 7.30
N TYR A 117 -4.18 0.83 7.48
CA TYR A 117 -3.18 0.53 8.50
C TYR A 117 -3.83 0.40 9.89
N GLN A 118 -4.66 1.37 10.28
CA GLN A 118 -5.33 1.35 11.60
C GLN A 118 -6.38 0.23 11.75
N CYS A 119 -6.86 -0.35 10.65
CA CYS A 119 -7.86 -1.41 10.65
C CYS A 119 -7.28 -2.82 10.55
N GLY A 120 -5.98 -3.01 10.75
CA GLY A 120 -5.36 -4.34 10.75
C GLY A 120 -4.91 -4.83 9.36
N TYR A 121 -4.78 -3.94 8.36
CA TYR A 121 -4.32 -4.29 7.02
C TYR A 121 -2.81 -4.04 6.81
N GLU A 122 -2.01 -4.03 7.88
CA GLU A 122 -0.57 -3.78 7.82
C GLU A 122 0.16 -4.85 7.00
N SER A 123 -0.25 -6.11 7.12
CA SER A 123 0.30 -7.24 6.36
C SER A 123 0.18 -7.03 4.85
N HIS A 124 -0.96 -6.50 4.38
CA HIS A 124 -1.18 -6.17 2.97
C HIS A 124 -0.31 -5.00 2.50
N PHE A 125 -0.08 -4.03 3.38
CA PHE A 125 0.76 -2.87 3.09
C PHE A 125 2.22 -3.28 2.92
N VAL A 126 2.74 -4.12 3.82
CA VAL A 126 4.15 -4.54 3.77
C VAL A 126 4.48 -5.44 2.57
N CYS A 127 3.51 -6.16 2.02
CA CYS A 127 3.69 -7.06 0.87
C CYS A 127 4.41 -6.42 -0.32
N ASN A 128 4.11 -5.14 -0.61
CA ASN A 128 4.66 -4.45 -1.78
C ASN A 128 5.70 -3.40 -1.38
N LEU A 129 6.00 -3.27 -0.09
CA LEU A 129 6.71 -2.13 0.48
C LEU A 129 8.21 -2.18 0.20
N ALA A 130 8.81 -3.37 0.25
CA ALA A 130 10.21 -3.57 -0.11
C ALA A 130 10.48 -3.15 -1.56
N SER A 131 9.68 -3.65 -2.51
CA SER A 131 9.78 -3.29 -3.92
C SER A 131 9.47 -1.82 -4.15
N PHE A 132 8.57 -1.22 -3.36
CA PHE A 132 8.32 0.22 -3.42
C PHE A 132 9.55 1.03 -3.00
N HIS A 133 10.19 0.73 -1.87
CA HIS A 133 11.40 1.45 -1.43
C HIS A 133 12.57 1.29 -2.40
N ALA A 134 12.77 0.09 -2.95
CA ALA A 134 13.81 -0.17 -3.95
C ALA A 134 13.58 0.68 -5.20
N ARG A 135 12.38 0.59 -5.81
CA ARG A 135 12.01 1.39 -6.97
C ARG A 135 12.09 2.89 -6.69
N MET A 136 11.62 3.33 -5.52
CA MET A 136 11.68 4.73 -5.10
C MET A 136 13.10 5.24 -4.87
N SER A 137 14.08 4.36 -4.61
CA SER A 137 15.51 4.68 -4.45
C SER A 137 16.28 4.68 -5.77
N GLU A 138 15.85 3.88 -6.75
CA GLU A 138 16.47 3.79 -8.09
C GLU A 138 15.82 4.70 -9.14
N SER A 139 14.59 5.16 -8.88
CA SER A 139 13.80 5.97 -9.80
C SER A 139 14.42 7.30 -10.23
N THR A 140 14.14 7.69 -11.47
CA THR A 140 14.28 9.09 -11.87
C THR A 140 13.13 9.92 -11.32
N SER A 141 13.26 11.25 -11.38
CA SER A 141 12.22 12.19 -10.94
C SER A 141 10.87 12.00 -11.65
N SER A 142 10.84 11.39 -12.83
CA SER A 142 9.63 11.16 -13.62
C SER A 142 8.95 9.82 -13.35
N THR A 143 9.65 8.80 -12.83
CA THR A 143 9.05 7.47 -12.60
C THR A 143 8.42 7.31 -11.22
N ILE A 144 8.72 8.21 -10.27
CA ILE A 144 8.19 8.19 -8.90
C ILE A 144 6.65 8.12 -8.88
N CYS A 145 5.97 8.94 -9.71
CA CYS A 145 4.50 8.96 -9.76
C CYS A 145 3.91 7.61 -10.23
N ILE A 146 4.58 6.95 -11.17
CA ILE A 146 4.18 5.64 -11.69
C ILE A 146 4.27 4.58 -10.58
N HIS A 147 5.36 4.59 -9.80
CA HIS A 147 5.56 3.63 -8.71
C HIS A 147 4.60 3.86 -7.55
N LEU A 148 4.34 5.11 -7.19
CA LEU A 148 3.33 5.46 -6.17
C LEU A 148 1.95 4.95 -6.55
N ARG A 149 1.48 5.30 -7.76
CA ARG A 149 0.18 4.83 -8.25
C ARG A 149 0.12 3.30 -8.30
N LYS A 150 1.18 2.65 -8.81
CA LYS A 150 1.25 1.19 -8.90
C LYS A 150 1.11 0.56 -7.51
N PHE A 151 1.86 1.06 -6.53
CA PHE A 151 1.79 0.59 -5.15
C PHE A 151 0.37 0.74 -4.57
N ILE A 152 -0.24 1.93 -4.70
CA ILE A 152 -1.58 2.18 -4.16
C ILE A 152 -2.61 1.24 -4.79
N CYS A 153 -2.59 1.06 -6.11
CA CYS A 153 -3.49 0.14 -6.79
C CYS A 153 -3.27 -1.31 -6.33
N GLU A 154 -2.03 -1.79 -6.29
CA GLU A 154 -1.70 -3.15 -5.87
C GLU A 154 -2.08 -3.41 -4.40
N PHE A 155 -1.87 -2.43 -3.52
CA PHE A 155 -2.28 -2.48 -2.12
C PHE A 155 -3.80 -2.57 -1.97
N LEU A 156 -4.56 -1.66 -2.60
CA LEU A 156 -6.01 -1.67 -2.49
C LEU A 156 -6.63 -2.92 -3.14
N LEU A 157 -6.04 -3.44 -4.23
CA LEU A 157 -6.45 -4.71 -4.83
C LEU A 157 -6.16 -5.90 -3.90
N SER A 158 -5.03 -5.91 -3.19
CA SER A 158 -4.71 -6.99 -2.26
C SER A 158 -5.60 -6.97 -1.01
N VAL A 159 -6.05 -5.79 -0.58
CA VAL A 159 -7.04 -5.64 0.50
C VAL A 159 -8.41 -6.19 0.07
N GLU A 160 -8.82 -5.95 -1.17
CA GLU A 160 -10.10 -6.44 -1.69
C GLU A 160 -10.08 -7.92 -2.09
N LYS A 161 -8.93 -8.45 -2.50
CA LYS A 161 -8.70 -9.88 -2.80
C LYS A 161 -7.62 -10.43 -1.86
N PRO A 162 -7.98 -10.87 -0.65
CA PRO A 162 -7.01 -11.29 0.36
C PRO A 162 -6.13 -12.44 -0.11
N LEU A 163 -4.85 -12.40 0.30
CA LEU A 163 -3.87 -13.46 0.06
C LEU A 163 -4.39 -14.76 0.69
N GLY A 164 -4.47 -15.83 -0.10
CA GLY A 164 -4.90 -17.15 0.41
C GLY A 164 -6.41 -17.44 0.32
N SER A 165 -7.16 -16.82 -0.60
CA SER A 165 -8.54 -17.21 -0.98
C SER A 165 -8.66 -18.63 -1.60
N HIS A 166 -7.79 -19.56 -1.18
CA HIS A 166 -7.92 -21.00 -1.40
C HIS A 166 -8.30 -21.75 -0.11
N GLY A 167 -8.61 -21.05 0.97
CA GLY A 167 -9.23 -21.62 2.17
C GLY A 167 -10.00 -20.55 2.95
N GLY A 168 -11.33 -20.68 3.01
CA GLY A 168 -12.25 -19.68 3.53
C GLY A 168 -11.94 -19.19 4.94
N SER A 169 -11.41 -17.97 5.04
CA SER A 169 -11.57 -17.16 6.25
C SER A 169 -12.96 -16.52 6.22
N ALA A 170 -13.86 -17.02 7.06
CA ALA A 170 -15.28 -16.65 7.11
C ALA A 170 -15.56 -15.14 7.22
N LEU A 171 -14.60 -14.34 7.69
CA LEU A 171 -14.74 -12.89 7.85
C LEU A 171 -14.33 -12.10 6.59
N ALA A 172 -13.35 -12.60 5.83
CA ALA A 172 -12.85 -11.95 4.62
C ALA A 172 -13.86 -12.03 3.47
N ASP A 173 -14.57 -13.16 3.40
CA ASP A 173 -15.69 -13.46 2.51
C ASP A 173 -17.06 -13.04 3.09
N SER A 174 -17.09 -12.54 4.33
CA SER A 174 -18.34 -12.04 4.90
C SER A 174 -18.78 -10.76 4.19
N LYS A 175 -20.08 -10.66 3.92
CA LYS A 175 -20.72 -9.43 3.39
C LYS A 175 -20.36 -8.20 4.22
N MET A 176 -20.21 -8.36 5.54
CA MET A 176 -19.83 -7.32 6.48
C MET A 176 -18.38 -6.85 6.29
N GLY A 177 -17.44 -7.77 6.05
CA GLY A 177 -16.05 -7.45 5.73
C GLY A 177 -15.91 -6.66 4.43
N ALA A 178 -16.67 -7.03 3.40
CA ALA A 178 -16.71 -6.29 2.14
C ALA A 178 -17.24 -4.85 2.32
N GLN A 179 -18.29 -4.66 3.14
CA GLN A 179 -18.82 -3.33 3.43
C GLN A 179 -17.84 -2.46 4.21
N GLN A 180 -17.10 -3.04 5.14
CA GLN A 180 -16.04 -2.31 5.86
C GLN A 180 -14.94 -1.84 4.91
N ARG A 181 -14.42 -2.72 4.03
CA ARG A 181 -13.39 -2.33 3.04
C ARG A 181 -13.85 -1.22 2.10
N ARG A 182 -15.12 -1.28 1.70
CA ARG A 182 -15.75 -0.24 0.87
C ARG A 182 -15.87 1.10 1.60
N LEU A 183 -16.23 1.09 2.88
CA LEU A 183 -16.20 2.31 3.69
C LEU A 183 -14.78 2.88 3.77
N LEU A 184 -13.76 2.04 4.00
CA LEU A 184 -12.36 2.47 4.02
C LEU A 184 -11.94 3.11 2.69
N LEU A 185 -12.31 2.52 1.55
CA LEU A 185 -12.07 3.12 0.23
C LEU A 185 -12.70 4.51 0.10
N MET A 186 -13.90 4.71 0.64
CA MET A 186 -14.58 6.01 0.60
C MET A 186 -13.94 7.03 1.52
N LEU A 187 -13.54 6.64 2.73
CA LEU A 187 -12.78 7.49 3.66
C LEU A 187 -11.45 7.91 3.04
N THR A 188 -10.74 6.96 2.42
CA THR A 188 -9.50 7.23 1.70
C THR A 188 -9.73 8.21 0.54
N LEU A 189 -10.78 8.02 -0.26
CA LEU A 189 -11.11 8.96 -1.33
C LEU A 189 -11.35 10.38 -0.80
N ILE A 190 -12.19 10.52 0.23
CA ILE A 190 -12.48 11.82 0.86
C ILE A 190 -11.19 12.44 1.39
N ASN A 191 -10.35 11.67 2.08
CA ASN A 191 -9.08 12.14 2.61
C ASN A 191 -8.16 12.64 1.49
N LEU A 192 -7.98 11.87 0.41
CA LEU A 192 -7.18 12.30 -0.74
C LEU A 192 -7.71 13.60 -1.35
N LEU A 193 -9.03 13.75 -1.52
CA LEU A 193 -9.64 14.96 -2.07
C LEU A 193 -9.38 16.19 -1.18
N ARG A 194 -9.41 16.02 0.15
CA ARG A 194 -9.14 17.10 1.11
C ARG A 194 -7.70 17.60 1.09
N GLN A 195 -6.76 16.76 0.66
CA GLN A 195 -5.35 17.14 0.59
C GLN A 195 -5.02 18.03 -0.62
N PHE A 196 -5.94 18.19 -1.57
CA PHE A 196 -5.75 19.14 -2.68
C PHE A 196 -5.82 20.58 -2.18
N ARG A 197 -4.95 21.43 -2.73
CA ARG A 197 -4.86 22.85 -2.33
C ARG A 197 -6.15 23.65 -2.59
N SER A 198 -6.93 23.24 -3.58
CA SER A 198 -8.18 23.90 -4.00
C SER A 198 -9.41 23.00 -3.78
N PHE A 199 -9.48 22.37 -2.61
CA PHE A 199 -10.63 21.60 -2.15
C PHE A 199 -11.72 22.52 -1.57
N THR A 200 -12.98 22.22 -1.85
CA THR A 200 -14.12 22.97 -1.29
C THR A 200 -15.33 22.05 -1.10
N ILE A 201 -16.02 22.20 0.03
CA ILE A 201 -17.32 21.57 0.26
C ILE A 201 -18.40 22.49 -0.34
N ILE A 202 -19.07 22.05 -1.40
CA ILE A 202 -20.15 22.84 -2.02
C ILE A 202 -21.43 22.73 -1.18
N SER A 203 -21.78 21.52 -0.76
CA SER A 203 -22.99 21.27 0.02
C SER A 203 -22.90 19.96 0.79
N SER A 204 -23.48 19.94 1.98
CA SER A 204 -23.71 18.76 2.79
C SER A 204 -25.15 18.83 3.31
N ALA A 205 -25.99 17.88 2.94
CA ALA A 205 -27.41 17.89 3.32
C ALA A 205 -27.94 16.49 3.53
N MET A 206 -28.79 16.32 4.54
CA MET A 206 -29.53 15.08 4.76
C MET A 206 -30.83 15.13 3.96
N GLY A 207 -31.01 14.20 3.02
CA GLY A 207 -32.30 13.90 2.40
C GLY A 207 -33.10 12.89 3.23
N LEU A 208 -34.26 12.45 2.73
CA LEU A 208 -35.14 11.50 3.45
C LEU A 208 -34.42 10.24 3.97
N MET A 209 -33.60 9.61 3.12
CA MET A 209 -32.87 8.37 3.46
C MET A 209 -31.38 8.44 3.11
N HIS A 210 -30.93 9.52 2.46
CA HIS A 210 -29.57 9.61 1.94
C HIS A 210 -28.90 10.89 2.41
N TRP A 211 -27.66 10.78 2.85
CA TRP A 211 -26.80 11.94 3.03
C TRP A 211 -26.17 12.31 1.68
N HIS A 212 -26.40 13.54 1.24
CA HIS A 212 -25.88 14.09 0.00
C HIS A 212 -24.72 15.03 0.30
N LEU A 213 -23.56 14.69 -0.25
CA LEU A 213 -22.34 15.48 -0.11
C LEU A 213 -21.83 15.86 -1.50
N LYS A 214 -21.55 17.15 -1.71
CA LYS A 214 -20.94 17.65 -2.94
C LYS A 214 -19.61 18.30 -2.61
N LEU A 215 -18.55 17.75 -3.18
CA LEU A 215 -17.19 18.25 -3.04
C LEU A 215 -16.71 18.78 -4.39
N GLU A 216 -15.92 19.85 -4.38
CA GLU A 216 -15.26 20.40 -5.55
C GLU A 216 -13.75 20.40 -5.35
N VAL A 217 -13.03 19.98 -6.37
CA VAL A 217 -11.59 20.19 -6.48
C VAL A 217 -11.34 20.98 -7.75
N GLN A 218 -10.77 22.18 -7.60
CA GLN A 218 -10.44 23.03 -8.74
C GLN A 218 -9.13 22.60 -9.38
N SER A 219 -8.94 23.00 -10.64
CA SER A 219 -7.70 22.78 -11.41
C SER A 219 -7.36 21.32 -11.67
N ILE A 220 -8.31 20.40 -11.50
CA ILE A 220 -8.16 19.00 -11.90
C ILE A 220 -9.17 18.63 -12.98
N PHE A 221 -8.85 17.62 -13.78
CA PHE A 221 -9.79 16.98 -14.69
C PHE A 221 -9.47 15.49 -14.82
N LEU A 222 -10.52 14.71 -15.07
CA LEU A 222 -10.45 13.28 -15.40
C LEU A 222 -11.56 13.02 -16.41
N ARG A 223 -11.17 12.52 -17.59
CA ARG A 223 -11.99 12.22 -18.75
C ARG A 223 -11.83 10.76 -19.11
N VAL A 224 -12.88 10.14 -19.64
CA VAL A 224 -12.85 8.73 -20.05
C VAL A 224 -13.16 8.65 -21.53
N GLY A 225 -12.14 8.31 -22.33
CA GLY A 225 -12.27 8.00 -23.74
C GLY A 225 -12.84 6.60 -23.94
N PHE A 226 -13.95 6.55 -24.69
CA PHE A 226 -14.62 5.38 -25.26
C PHE A 226 -15.55 4.49 -24.37
N GLN A 227 -16.71 4.26 -24.99
CA GLN A 227 -17.82 3.29 -24.83
C GLN A 227 -18.86 3.41 -23.69
N ARG A 228 -20.12 3.24 -24.12
CA ARG A 228 -21.42 3.26 -23.42
C ARG A 228 -21.57 2.16 -22.35
N VAL A 229 -20.52 1.88 -21.58
CA VAL A 229 -20.50 0.84 -20.56
C VAL A 229 -20.39 1.53 -19.21
N ARG A 230 -21.32 1.25 -18.30
CA ARG A 230 -21.20 1.72 -16.92
C ARG A 230 -19.95 1.09 -16.32
N LEU A 231 -18.99 1.91 -15.90
CA LEU A 231 -17.86 1.49 -15.07
C LEU A 231 -18.43 0.93 -13.76
N ARG A 232 -18.49 -0.40 -13.64
CA ARG A 232 -19.06 -1.07 -12.45
C ARG A 232 -18.06 -1.94 -11.70
N SER A 233 -16.85 -2.16 -12.22
CA SER A 233 -15.89 -3.00 -11.52
C SER A 233 -15.22 -2.22 -10.39
N LEU A 234 -15.07 -2.87 -9.24
CA LEU A 234 -14.31 -2.39 -8.10
C LEU A 234 -12.86 -2.04 -8.48
N GLU A 235 -12.29 -2.79 -9.42
CA GLU A 235 -10.95 -2.55 -9.96
C GLU A 235 -10.85 -1.17 -10.64
N HIS A 236 -11.87 -0.73 -11.37
CA HIS A 236 -11.90 0.63 -11.91
C HIS A 236 -12.01 1.70 -10.83
N HIS A 237 -12.70 1.42 -9.73
CA HIS A 237 -12.79 2.37 -8.61
C HIS A 237 -11.41 2.54 -7.95
N ILE A 238 -10.70 1.44 -7.72
CA ILE A 238 -9.32 1.43 -7.22
C ILE A 238 -8.39 2.16 -8.21
N HIS A 239 -8.58 1.95 -9.52
CA HIS A 239 -7.79 2.66 -10.51
C HIS A 239 -8.00 4.17 -10.45
N ASN A 240 -9.25 4.62 -10.36
CA ASN A 240 -9.58 6.05 -10.23
C ASN A 240 -8.95 6.66 -8.96
N LEU A 241 -8.96 5.94 -7.84
CA LEU A 241 -8.24 6.33 -6.62
C LEU A 241 -6.73 6.51 -6.88
N GLY A 242 -6.11 5.57 -7.60
CA GLY A 242 -4.71 5.68 -8.01
C GLY A 242 -4.42 6.89 -8.91
N LEU A 243 -5.33 7.22 -9.85
CA LEU A 243 -5.21 8.42 -10.69
C LEU A 243 -5.36 9.71 -9.87
N ILE A 244 -6.30 9.75 -8.92
CA ILE A 244 -6.48 10.89 -8.01
C ILE A 244 -5.25 11.09 -7.14
N ALA A 245 -4.65 10.01 -6.61
CA ALA A 245 -3.40 10.07 -5.84
C ALA A 245 -2.24 10.62 -6.69
N GLU A 246 -2.12 10.21 -7.96
CA GLU A 246 -1.12 10.76 -8.88
C GLU A 246 -1.34 12.26 -9.14
N MET A 247 -2.59 12.69 -9.35
CA MET A 247 -2.90 14.12 -9.48
C MET A 247 -2.58 14.90 -8.21
N LEU A 248 -2.86 14.33 -7.03
CA LEU A 248 -2.56 14.94 -5.74
C LEU A 248 -1.05 15.14 -5.55
N LEU A 249 -0.24 14.16 -5.96
CA LEU A 249 1.22 14.28 -5.94
C LEU A 249 1.68 15.52 -6.74
N HIS A 250 1.19 15.67 -7.97
CA HIS A 250 1.54 16.82 -8.80
C HIS A 250 1.00 18.13 -8.23
N ASP A 251 -0.17 18.12 -7.57
CA ASP A 251 -0.73 19.31 -6.94
C ASP A 251 0.13 19.77 -5.76
N GLN A 252 0.57 18.84 -4.91
CA GLN A 252 1.49 19.13 -3.80
C GLN A 252 2.84 19.68 -4.26
N LEU A 253 3.30 19.25 -5.44
CA LEU A 253 4.53 19.76 -6.07
C LEU A 253 4.33 21.08 -6.79
N ASN A 254 3.08 21.54 -6.95
CA ASN A 254 2.73 22.67 -7.81
C ASN A 254 3.20 22.50 -9.27
N ASP A 255 3.28 21.24 -9.73
CA ASP A 255 3.81 20.90 -11.03
C ASP A 255 2.68 20.72 -12.04
N PRO A 256 2.75 21.39 -13.22
CA PRO A 256 1.81 21.13 -14.30
C PRO A 256 1.87 19.67 -14.75
N PHE A 257 0.70 19.04 -14.92
CA PHE A 257 0.64 17.62 -15.25
C PHE A 257 -0.54 17.28 -16.14
N TYR A 258 -0.27 16.47 -17.16
CA TYR A 258 -1.26 15.93 -18.07
C TYR A 258 -0.81 14.54 -18.49
N SER A 259 -1.72 13.56 -18.46
CA SER A 259 -1.41 12.19 -18.86
C SER A 259 -2.61 11.49 -19.47
N PHE A 260 -2.30 10.51 -20.31
CA PHE A 260 -3.26 9.52 -20.78
C PHE A 260 -2.87 8.15 -20.25
N LYS A 261 -3.85 7.37 -19.82
CA LYS A 261 -3.61 6.01 -19.40
C LYS A 261 -4.73 5.08 -19.85
N THR A 262 -4.34 3.99 -20.48
CA THR A 262 -5.25 2.91 -20.84
C THR A 262 -5.26 1.87 -19.72
N VAL A 263 -6.46 1.52 -19.26
CA VAL A 263 -6.70 0.39 -18.35
C VAL A 263 -7.82 -0.44 -18.94
N ASP A 264 -7.49 -1.69 -19.22
CA ASP A 264 -8.34 -2.62 -19.97
C ASP A 264 -8.81 -2.00 -21.30
N LYS A 265 -10.10 -1.67 -21.37
CA LYS A 265 -10.76 -1.09 -22.56
C LYS A 265 -11.01 0.41 -22.43
N PHE A 266 -10.58 1.05 -21.34
CA PHE A 266 -10.85 2.45 -21.04
C PHE A 266 -9.57 3.28 -21.14
N THR A 267 -9.64 4.40 -21.85
CA THR A 267 -8.54 5.37 -21.91
C THR A 267 -8.88 6.58 -21.07
N TYR A 268 -8.18 6.78 -19.96
CA TYR A 268 -8.34 7.92 -19.07
C TYR A 268 -7.44 9.07 -19.51
N GLY A 269 -8.00 10.25 -19.73
CA GLY A 269 -7.24 11.51 -19.87
C GLY A 269 -7.39 12.31 -18.58
N TYR A 270 -6.29 12.59 -17.88
CA TYR A 270 -6.35 13.20 -16.54
C TYR A 270 -5.16 14.10 -16.27
N GLY A 271 -5.31 14.99 -15.30
CA GLY A 271 -4.23 15.86 -14.88
C GLY A 271 -4.69 17.13 -14.20
N LEU A 272 -3.73 18.04 -14.08
CA LEU A 272 -3.90 19.37 -13.50
C LEU A 272 -3.99 20.40 -14.63
N ASN A 273 -4.99 21.26 -14.54
CA ASN A 273 -5.14 22.33 -15.50
C ASN A 273 -4.28 23.52 -15.11
N VAL A 274 -3.25 23.73 -15.91
CA VAL A 274 -2.21 24.75 -15.73
C VAL A 274 -2.65 26.09 -16.32
N CYS A 275 -3.60 26.07 -17.25
CA CYS A 275 -4.05 27.27 -17.93
C CYS A 275 -5.05 28.03 -17.05
N LYS A 276 -4.58 29.10 -16.38
CA LYS A 276 -5.40 30.02 -15.57
C LYS A 276 -6.67 30.53 -16.26
N LYS A 277 -6.69 30.55 -17.60
CA LYS A 277 -7.84 30.99 -18.41
C LYS A 277 -8.97 29.96 -18.48
N LEU A 278 -8.67 28.67 -18.33
CA LEU A 278 -9.64 27.58 -18.36
C LEU A 278 -9.69 26.98 -16.97
N THR A 279 -10.58 27.48 -16.11
CA THR A 279 -10.80 26.83 -14.82
C THR A 279 -11.64 25.58 -15.05
N SER A 280 -10.98 24.43 -15.11
CA SER A 280 -11.65 23.14 -14.97
C SER A 280 -11.76 22.82 -13.49
N SER A 281 -12.94 22.42 -13.04
CA SER A 281 -13.10 21.81 -11.73
C SER A 281 -13.74 20.45 -11.87
N MET A 282 -13.44 19.56 -10.93
CA MET A 282 -14.11 18.29 -10.79
C MET A 282 -15.02 18.36 -9.58
N VAL A 283 -16.30 18.05 -9.79
CA VAL A 283 -17.30 17.96 -8.75
C VAL A 283 -17.62 16.50 -8.48
N PHE A 284 -17.49 16.11 -7.22
CA PHE A 284 -17.77 14.78 -6.70
C PHE A 284 -19.08 14.84 -5.92
N ASN A 285 -20.13 14.22 -6.47
CA ASN A 285 -21.44 14.16 -5.85
C ASN A 285 -21.64 12.78 -5.24
N PHE A 286 -21.61 12.72 -3.91
CA PHE A 286 -21.84 11.52 -3.14
C PHE A 286 -23.29 11.46 -2.65
N SER A 287 -23.85 10.26 -2.65
CA SER A 287 -25.12 9.91 -2.02
C SER A 287 -24.88 8.68 -1.17
N PHE A 288 -24.90 8.85 0.15
CA PHE A 288 -24.65 7.79 1.11
C PHE A 288 -25.95 7.28 1.72
N LEU A 289 -26.12 5.97 1.77
CA LEU A 289 -27.15 5.27 2.53
C LEU A 289 -26.43 4.38 3.55
N ALA A 290 -26.45 4.78 4.81
CA ALA A 290 -25.75 4.10 5.89
C ALA A 290 -26.39 4.42 7.26
N PRO A 291 -26.13 3.62 8.30
CA PRO A 291 -26.45 3.95 9.68
C PRO A 291 -25.89 5.31 10.09
N GLN A 292 -26.57 5.98 11.02
CA GLN A 292 -26.18 7.31 11.50
C GLN A 292 -24.74 7.36 12.03
N SER A 293 -24.28 6.30 12.70
CA SER A 293 -22.90 6.20 13.19
C SER A 293 -21.86 6.28 12.06
N THR A 294 -22.12 5.61 10.94
CA THR A 294 -21.28 5.65 9.74
C THR A 294 -21.33 7.03 9.06
N LEU A 295 -22.50 7.66 9.02
CA LEU A 295 -22.64 9.00 8.45
C LEU A 295 -21.88 10.05 9.26
N LEU A 296 -21.96 9.99 10.59
CA LEU A 296 -21.19 10.87 11.48
C LEU A 296 -19.67 10.69 11.30
N LEU A 297 -19.23 9.46 11.07
CA LEU A 297 -17.83 9.16 10.79
C LEU A 297 -17.36 9.79 9.48
N LEU A 298 -18.14 9.62 8.41
CA LEU A 298 -17.84 10.22 7.11
C LEU A 298 -17.87 11.76 7.20
N GLN A 299 -18.80 12.34 7.95
CA GLN A 299 -18.87 13.77 8.19
C GLN A 299 -17.60 14.28 8.87
N LYS A 300 -17.16 13.64 9.97
CA LYS A 300 -15.89 13.98 10.62
C LYS A 300 -14.70 13.87 9.65
N ALA A 301 -14.71 12.89 8.76
CA ALA A 301 -13.64 12.73 7.77
C ALA A 301 -13.62 13.85 6.72
N VAL A 302 -14.80 14.33 6.33
CA VAL A 302 -14.97 15.50 5.46
C VAL A 302 -14.51 16.79 6.13
N ASP A 303 -14.82 16.95 7.41
CA ASP A 303 -14.46 18.13 8.20
C ASP A 303 -12.97 18.11 8.59
N GLY A 304 -12.37 16.91 8.65
CA GLY A 304 -10.96 16.69 8.98
C GLY A 304 -10.64 16.49 10.43
N GLU A 305 -11.68 16.29 11.23
CA GLU A 305 -11.58 16.00 12.65
C GLU A 305 -11.50 14.49 12.90
N PHE A 306 -11.33 13.71 11.84
CA PHE A 306 -11.41 12.27 11.93
C PHE A 306 -10.07 11.67 12.33
N ASP A 307 -10.06 11.07 13.51
CA ASP A 307 -8.98 10.18 13.94
C ASP A 307 -9.14 8.80 13.29
N PRO A 308 -8.19 8.37 12.43
CA PRO A 308 -8.17 7.04 11.85
C PRO A 308 -8.29 5.89 12.86
N SER A 309 -7.87 6.08 14.12
CA SER A 309 -7.98 5.07 15.20
C SER A 309 -9.43 4.70 15.53
N HIS A 310 -10.40 5.57 15.24
CA HIS A 310 -11.81 5.34 15.50
C HIS A 310 -12.45 4.34 14.53
N VAL A 311 -11.86 4.11 13.35
CA VAL A 311 -12.41 3.14 12.37
C VAL A 311 -12.28 1.71 12.88
N ALA A 312 -11.17 1.41 13.58
CA ALA A 312 -10.88 0.08 14.12
C ALA A 312 -11.91 -0.39 15.17
N ARG A 313 -12.60 0.56 15.81
CA ARG A 313 -13.61 0.31 16.85
C ARG A 313 -15.03 0.20 16.30
N MET A 314 -15.21 0.37 14.99
CA MET A 314 -16.55 0.28 14.41
C MET A 314 -17.02 -1.16 14.38
N THR A 315 -18.28 -1.36 14.79
CA THR A 315 -18.96 -2.61 14.54
C THR A 315 -19.12 -2.81 13.04
N PRO A 316 -18.89 -4.04 12.53
CA PRO A 316 -18.98 -4.30 11.10
C PRO A 316 -20.37 -3.92 10.57
N ILE A 317 -20.37 -3.22 9.43
CA ILE A 317 -21.56 -2.52 8.95
C ILE A 317 -22.41 -3.45 8.10
N SER A 318 -23.68 -3.61 8.47
CA SER A 318 -24.64 -4.46 7.75
C SER A 318 -25.26 -3.78 6.51
N ALA A 319 -25.24 -2.44 6.46
CA ALA A 319 -25.83 -1.66 5.37
C ALA A 319 -25.00 -0.40 5.06
N PHE A 320 -24.07 -0.49 4.11
CA PHE A 320 -23.41 0.68 3.53
C PHE A 320 -23.63 0.65 2.01
N ASN A 321 -24.14 1.74 1.47
CA ASN A 321 -24.23 1.93 0.02
C ASN A 321 -23.87 3.37 -0.29
N VAL A 322 -23.04 3.53 -1.31
CA VAL A 322 -22.63 4.83 -1.79
C VAL A 322 -22.78 4.86 -3.30
N ARG A 323 -23.31 5.98 -3.76
CA ARG A 323 -23.24 6.38 -5.16
C ARG A 323 -22.35 7.62 -5.25
N LEU A 324 -21.23 7.49 -5.95
CA LEU A 324 -20.41 8.63 -6.36
C LEU A 324 -20.70 8.95 -7.82
N VAL A 325 -20.97 10.22 -8.12
CA VAL A 325 -21.03 10.76 -9.48
C VAL A 325 -19.97 11.85 -9.61
N MET A 326 -18.98 11.60 -10.47
CA MET A 326 -17.96 12.59 -10.83
C MET A 326 -18.41 13.36 -12.07
N THR A 327 -18.26 14.68 -12.05
CA THR A 327 -18.58 15.56 -13.19
C THR A 327 -17.51 16.62 -13.36
N SER A 328 -17.05 16.84 -14.59
CA SER A 328 -16.18 17.98 -14.90
C SER A 328 -17.02 19.22 -15.20
N ARG A 329 -16.63 20.37 -14.64
CA ARG A 329 -17.15 21.70 -14.98
C ARG A 329 -16.07 22.48 -15.72
N SER A 330 -16.43 23.07 -16.85
CA SER A 330 -15.60 24.03 -17.58
C SER A 330 -16.35 25.36 -17.64
N LYS A 331 -15.69 26.47 -17.27
CA LYS A 331 -16.34 27.80 -17.25
C LYS A 331 -16.49 28.45 -18.64
N THR A 332 -15.93 27.88 -19.70
CA THR A 332 -16.05 28.45 -21.05
C THR A 332 -17.41 28.16 -21.69
N LYS A 333 -18.20 29.21 -21.93
CA LYS A 333 -19.54 29.22 -22.56
C LYS A 333 -19.54 28.92 -24.08
N SER A 334 -18.43 28.54 -24.69
CA SER A 334 -18.36 28.28 -26.14
C SER A 334 -17.92 26.85 -26.40
N GLN A 335 -18.74 26.14 -27.18
CA GLN A 335 -18.70 24.71 -27.48
C GLN A 335 -19.12 23.80 -26.34
N ALA A 336 -20.43 23.58 -26.31
CA ALA A 336 -21.12 22.45 -25.71
C ALA A 336 -20.65 21.11 -26.31
N PHE A 337 -19.41 20.72 -26.07
CA PHE A 337 -19.11 19.31 -25.84
C PHE A 337 -19.32 19.07 -24.34
N PHE A 338 -20.58 19.05 -23.93
CA PHE A 338 -20.98 18.45 -22.67
C PHE A 338 -20.76 16.93 -22.79
N THR A 339 -19.50 16.49 -22.76
CA THR A 339 -19.21 15.17 -22.24
C THR A 339 -19.29 15.31 -20.73
N THR A 340 -20.51 15.31 -20.21
CA THR A 340 -20.76 15.04 -18.80
C THR A 340 -20.35 13.58 -18.59
N ASP A 341 -19.04 13.33 -18.47
CA ASP A 341 -18.49 12.02 -18.16
C ASP A 341 -18.90 11.70 -16.72
N THR A 342 -20.15 11.26 -16.59
CA THR A 342 -20.78 10.90 -15.33
C THR A 342 -20.24 9.52 -14.98
N ILE A 343 -19.13 9.50 -14.25
CA ILE A 343 -18.61 8.25 -13.71
C ILE A 343 -19.42 7.94 -12.45
N SER A 344 -20.31 6.96 -12.53
CA SER A 344 -21.08 6.48 -11.39
C SER A 344 -20.38 5.30 -10.73
N LEU A 345 -19.81 5.48 -9.54
CA LEU A 345 -19.36 4.36 -8.71
C LEU A 345 -20.54 3.91 -7.84
N GLN A 346 -21.02 2.68 -8.03
CA GLN A 346 -21.96 2.04 -7.10
C GLN A 346 -21.23 0.91 -6.39
N LEU A 347 -21.15 0.99 -5.07
CA LEU A 347 -20.71 -0.11 -4.23
C LEU A 347 -21.95 -0.84 -3.73
N ALA A 348 -22.56 -1.67 -4.59
CA ALA A 348 -23.77 -2.44 -4.26
C ALA A 348 -23.42 -3.69 -3.44
N ALA A 349 -24.29 -4.02 -2.49
CA ALA A 349 -24.13 -5.07 -1.48
C ALA A 349 -24.09 -6.50 -2.02
#